data_AF-A0A4Q4D3E4-F1
#
_entry.id   AF-A0A4Q4D3E4-F1
#
_cell.length_a   1.000
_cell.length_b   1.000
_cell.length_c   1.000
_cell.angle_alpha   90.00
_cell.angle_beta   90.00
_cell.angle_gamma   90.00
#
_symmetry.space_group_name_H-M   'P 1'
#
loop_
_entity.id
_entity.type
_entity.pdbx_description
1 polymer ?
#
loop_
_entity_poly.entity_id
_entity_poly.type
_entity_poly.pdbx_seq_one_letter_code
_entity_poly.pdbx_strand_id
1 'polypeptide(L)'
;MRLTSPLWYLAAVAIALGGSITGTAIAAGAWDGVRSATIAPATEPVDAAGHTLAIFTDQPQDGREITCTTRPADKPEAKGDEVTAAALDIVVEQRGTDWHLLALRPEGKDGVVISCVPTDGKADTALYGFAVVDGFESA
;
A
#
# COMPACT_ATOMS: atom_id res chain seq x y z
N MET A 1 -3.01 -51.81 21.23
CA MET A 1 -1.89 -50.91 21.57
C MET A 1 -2.15 -49.55 20.93
N ARG A 2 -2.17 -48.47 21.72
CA ARG A 2 -2.52 -47.12 21.28
C ARG A 2 -1.45 -46.57 20.31
N LEU A 3 -1.82 -46.38 19.05
CA LEU A 3 -1.02 -45.72 18.02
C LEU A 3 -1.10 -44.20 18.17
N THR A 4 -0.56 -43.65 19.24
CA THR A 4 -0.47 -42.18 19.38
C THR A 4 0.77 -41.85 20.20
N SER A 5 1.90 -41.75 19.50
CA SER A 5 3.14 -41.27 20.09
C SER A 5 2.98 -39.79 20.45
N PRO A 6 3.32 -39.36 21.69
CA PRO A 6 3.25 -37.95 22.10
C PRO A 6 4.13 -37.03 21.23
N LEU A 7 5.11 -37.58 20.52
CA LEU A 7 5.96 -36.85 19.58
C LEU A 7 5.18 -36.27 18.40
N TRP A 8 4.06 -36.87 17.99
CA TRP A 8 3.23 -36.33 16.91
C TRP A 8 2.54 -35.03 17.30
N TYR A 9 2.15 -34.86 18.57
CA TYR A 9 1.59 -33.61 19.06
C TYR A 9 2.66 -32.51 19.09
N LEU A 10 3.90 -32.83 19.47
CA LEU A 10 5.02 -31.88 19.43
C LEU A 10 5.37 -31.47 18.00
N ALA A 11 5.37 -32.41 17.05
CA ALA A 11 5.58 -32.12 15.64
C ALA A 11 4.46 -31.22 15.07
N ALA A 12 3.20 -31.51 15.41
CA ALA A 12 2.06 -30.68 14.99
C ALA A 12 2.16 -29.25 15.57
N VAL A 13 2.56 -29.11 16.83
CA VAL A 13 2.80 -27.80 17.47
C VAL A 13 3.97 -27.07 16.80
N ALA A 14 5.07 -27.76 16.50
CA ALA A 14 6.22 -27.17 15.82
C ALA A 14 5.88 -26.69 14.39
N ILE A 15 5.07 -27.45 13.65
CA ILE A 15 4.59 -27.05 12.32
C ILE A 15 3.63 -25.86 12.43
N ALA A 16 2.70 -25.89 13.38
CA ALA A 16 1.75 -24.80 13.58
C ALA A 16 2.46 -23.49 13.98
N LEU A 17 3.39 -23.55 14.93
CA LEU A 17 4.17 -22.40 15.38
C LEU A 17 5.17 -21.93 14.31
N GLY A 18 5.93 -22.86 13.72
CA GLY A 18 6.91 -22.54 12.69
C GLY A 18 6.26 -21.95 11.44
N GLY A 19 5.14 -22.53 10.99
CA GLY A 19 4.38 -22.05 9.84
C GLY A 19 3.75 -20.68 10.07
N SER A 20 3.13 -20.46 11.24
CA SER A 20 2.55 -19.15 11.57
C SER A 20 3.62 -18.06 11.72
N ILE A 21 4.71 -18.32 12.43
CA ILE A 21 5.81 -17.35 12.60
C ILE A 21 6.41 -16.98 11.25
N THR A 22 6.75 -17.98 10.42
CA THR A 22 7.38 -17.73 9.12
C THR A 22 6.43 -16.97 8.19
N GLY A 23 5.14 -17.35 8.15
CA GLY A 23 4.14 -16.64 7.35
C GLY A 23 3.94 -15.20 7.80
N THR A 24 3.83 -14.95 9.11
CA THR A 24 3.67 -13.59 9.64
C THR A 24 4.90 -12.71 9.38
N ALA A 25 6.12 -13.25 9.45
CA ALA A 25 7.34 -12.49 9.21
C ALA A 25 7.46 -12.06 7.73
N ILE A 26 7.15 -12.94 6.79
CA ILE A 26 7.16 -12.62 5.35
C ILE A 26 6.09 -11.58 5.04
N ALA A 27 4.87 -11.78 5.57
CA ALA A 27 3.78 -10.84 5.37
C ALA A 27 4.10 -9.45 5.96
N ALA A 28 4.74 -9.38 7.14
CA ALA A 28 5.12 -8.12 7.75
C ALA A 28 6.21 -7.38 6.96
N GLY A 29 7.23 -8.13 6.48
CA GLY A 29 8.36 -7.57 5.73
C GLY A 29 7.97 -7.00 4.37
N ALA A 30 6.93 -7.53 3.71
CA ALA A 30 6.40 -6.99 2.45
C ALA A 30 5.92 -5.52 2.57
N TRP A 31 5.65 -5.04 3.79
CA TRP A 31 5.20 -3.69 4.05
C TRP A 31 6.30 -2.74 4.54
N ASP A 32 7.50 -3.25 4.81
CA ASP A 32 8.59 -2.41 5.32
C ASP A 32 9.04 -1.38 4.29
N GLY A 33 9.02 -1.72 2.99
CA GLY A 33 9.29 -0.78 1.91
C GLY A 33 8.33 0.41 1.90
N VAL A 34 7.05 0.18 2.21
CA VAL A 34 6.03 1.23 2.35
C VAL A 34 6.29 2.09 3.58
N ARG A 35 6.67 1.47 4.71
CA ARG A 35 6.94 2.18 5.97
C ARG A 35 8.18 3.07 5.94
N SER A 36 9.17 2.73 5.13
CA SER A 36 10.38 3.53 4.92
C SER A 36 10.32 4.44 3.69
N ALA A 37 9.17 4.53 3.04
CA ALA A 37 9.05 5.19 1.75
C ALA A 37 9.23 6.71 1.87
N THR A 38 9.89 7.31 0.87
CA THR A 38 9.96 8.77 0.75
C THR A 38 8.81 9.25 -0.13
N ILE A 39 7.96 10.08 0.44
CA ILE A 39 6.74 10.59 -0.17
C ILE A 39 7.07 11.87 -0.95
N ALA A 40 6.75 11.83 -2.24
CA ALA A 40 6.78 12.95 -3.18
C ALA A 40 5.37 13.54 -3.37
N PRO A 41 5.25 14.84 -3.74
CA PRO A 41 3.95 15.47 -3.99
C PRO A 41 3.21 14.83 -5.18
N ALA A 42 1.88 14.65 -5.08
CA ALA A 42 1.07 14.08 -6.17
C ALA A 42 1.03 14.93 -7.47
N THR A 43 1.50 16.18 -7.40
CA THR A 43 1.65 17.07 -8.56
C THR A 43 2.86 16.74 -9.43
N GLU A 44 3.80 15.95 -8.93
CA GLU A 44 4.98 15.53 -9.69
C GLU A 44 4.68 14.29 -10.53
N PRO A 45 5.31 14.16 -11.72
CA PRO A 45 5.21 12.92 -12.49
C PRO A 45 5.81 11.75 -11.72
N VAL A 46 5.08 10.64 -11.69
CA VAL A 46 5.51 9.38 -11.10
C VAL A 46 6.43 8.65 -12.08
N ASP A 47 7.52 8.08 -11.56
CA ASP A 47 8.44 7.19 -12.26
C ASP A 47 8.47 5.85 -11.50
N ALA A 48 7.65 4.89 -11.94
CA ALA A 48 7.32 3.69 -11.17
C ALA A 48 7.21 2.41 -12.03
N ALA A 49 7.73 2.41 -13.25
CA ALA A 49 7.69 1.26 -14.13
C ALA A 49 8.42 0.07 -13.50
N GLY A 50 7.70 -1.03 -13.34
CA GLY A 50 8.24 -2.24 -12.71
C GLY A 50 8.31 -2.17 -11.19
N HIS A 51 7.78 -1.11 -10.57
CA HIS A 51 7.75 -0.89 -9.13
C HIS A 51 6.31 -0.69 -8.65
N THR A 52 6.09 -0.81 -7.35
CA THR A 52 4.77 -0.54 -6.76
C THR A 52 4.61 0.94 -6.49
N LEU A 53 3.48 1.48 -6.89
CA LEU A 53 3.07 2.85 -6.56
C LEU A 53 2.19 2.83 -5.31
N ALA A 54 2.63 3.50 -4.26
CA ALA A 54 1.84 3.75 -3.05
C ALA A 54 1.38 5.20 -3.01
N ILE A 55 0.11 5.43 -2.66
CA ILE A 55 -0.52 6.75 -2.63
C ILE A 55 -0.94 7.07 -1.20
N PHE A 56 -0.62 8.27 -0.75
CA PHE A 56 -0.80 8.71 0.63
C PHE A 56 -1.57 10.02 0.72
N THR A 57 -2.09 10.30 1.91
CA THR A 57 -2.66 11.58 2.30
C THR A 57 -2.13 12.03 3.67
N ASP A 58 -2.04 13.33 3.91
CA ASP A 58 -1.57 13.89 5.19
C ASP A 58 -2.67 14.03 6.26
N GLN A 59 -3.91 13.63 5.94
CA GLN A 59 -5.04 13.70 6.87
C GLN A 59 -5.77 12.35 6.96
N PRO A 60 -6.24 11.96 8.16
CA PRO A 60 -7.11 10.80 8.29
C PRO A 60 -8.42 11.03 7.52
N GLN A 61 -8.78 10.08 6.65
CA GLN A 61 -10.01 10.11 5.85
C GLN A 61 -11.08 9.16 6.42
N ASP A 62 -11.26 9.21 7.75
CA ASP A 62 -12.15 8.30 8.46
C ASP A 62 -13.59 8.37 7.95
N GLY A 63 -14.12 7.21 7.54
CA GLY A 63 -15.48 7.07 7.04
C GLY A 63 -15.73 7.73 5.68
N ARG A 64 -14.68 8.11 4.94
CA ARG A 64 -14.77 8.66 3.58
C ARG A 64 -14.12 7.69 2.60
N GLU A 65 -14.78 7.50 1.47
CA GLU A 65 -14.21 6.75 0.37
C GLU A 65 -13.48 7.72 -0.56
N ILE A 66 -12.18 7.48 -0.75
CA ILE A 66 -11.31 8.28 -1.62
C ILE A 66 -10.96 7.42 -2.83
N THR A 67 -11.31 7.90 -4.03
CA THR A 67 -10.92 7.24 -5.27
C THR A 67 -9.68 7.92 -5.82
N CYS A 68 -8.59 7.17 -5.94
CA CYS A 68 -7.36 7.63 -6.56
C CYS A 68 -7.24 7.10 -7.99
N THR A 69 -6.84 7.97 -8.91
CA THR A 69 -6.62 7.64 -10.32
C THR A 69 -5.24 8.13 -10.76
N THR A 70 -4.64 7.41 -11.71
CA THR A 70 -3.42 7.85 -12.40
C THR A 70 -3.76 8.22 -13.83
N ARG A 71 -3.13 9.26 -14.36
CA ARG A 71 -3.28 9.66 -15.77
C ARG A 71 -1.93 10.03 -16.36
N PRO A 72 -1.66 9.75 -17.65
CA PRO A 72 -0.45 10.23 -18.29
C PRO A 72 -0.32 11.76 -18.17
N ALA A 73 0.86 12.23 -17.75
CA ALA A 73 1.17 13.65 -17.56
C ALA A 73 1.13 14.43 -18.88
N ASP A 74 1.44 13.76 -20.00
CA ASP A 74 1.41 14.32 -21.36
C ASP A 74 -0.01 14.43 -21.94
N LYS A 75 -1.01 13.78 -21.33
CA LYS A 75 -2.41 13.72 -21.80
C LYS A 75 -3.39 13.99 -20.65
N PRO A 76 -3.51 15.24 -20.19
CA PRO A 76 -4.34 15.59 -19.03
C PRO A 76 -5.83 15.27 -19.23
N GLU A 77 -6.31 15.16 -20.47
CA GLU A 77 -7.68 14.81 -20.85
C GLU A 77 -7.94 13.30 -20.97
N ALA A 78 -6.90 12.45 -20.89
CA ALA A 78 -7.06 11.01 -20.94
C ALA A 78 -7.90 10.51 -19.74
N LYS A 79 -8.66 9.45 -19.95
CA LYS A 79 -9.37 8.78 -18.86
C LYS A 79 -8.33 8.26 -17.85
N GLY A 80 -8.52 8.57 -16.58
CA GLY A 80 -7.66 8.07 -15.51
C GLY A 80 -7.88 6.58 -15.27
N ASP A 81 -6.79 5.87 -14.99
CA ASP A 81 -6.82 4.48 -14.53
C ASP A 81 -6.94 4.47 -13.01
N GLU A 82 -7.97 3.83 -12.47
CA GLU A 82 -8.20 3.73 -11.03
C GLU A 82 -7.11 2.91 -10.34
N VAL A 83 -6.77 3.31 -9.11
CA VAL A 83 -5.79 2.64 -8.25
C VAL A 83 -6.54 1.93 -7.14
N THR A 84 -6.17 0.68 -6.88
CA THR A 84 -6.81 -0.16 -5.86
C THR A 84 -6.59 0.44 -4.47
N ALA A 85 -7.66 0.58 -3.70
CA ALA A 85 -7.57 1.00 -2.31
C ALA A 85 -6.69 0.05 -1.49
N ALA A 86 -5.90 0.59 -0.56
CA ALA A 86 -5.06 -0.20 0.30
C ALA A 86 -5.91 -1.01 1.29
N ALA A 87 -5.56 -2.29 1.48
CA ALA A 87 -6.26 -3.16 2.44
C ALA A 87 -5.83 -2.93 3.90
N LEU A 88 -4.69 -2.27 4.11
CA LEU A 88 -4.14 -1.97 5.42
C LEU A 88 -4.09 -0.46 5.64
N ASP A 89 -4.40 -0.07 6.87
CA ASP A 89 -4.12 1.26 7.38
C ASP A 89 -2.64 1.33 7.79
N ILE A 90 -1.86 2.08 7.02
CA ILE A 90 -0.43 2.30 7.26
C ILE A 90 -0.20 3.79 7.38
N VAL A 91 0.47 4.18 8.47
CA VAL A 91 0.89 5.55 8.71
C VAL A 91 2.41 5.63 8.63
N VAL A 92 2.90 6.59 7.88
CA VAL A 92 4.33 6.88 7.70
C VAL A 92 4.60 8.30 8.14
N GLU A 93 5.48 8.48 9.13
CA GLU A 93 5.94 9.81 9.52
C GLU A 93 7.04 10.28 8.56
N GLN A 94 6.86 11.46 7.98
CA GLN A 94 7.88 12.11 7.18
C GLN A 94 7.93 13.60 7.47
N ARG A 95 9.07 14.05 8.01
CA ARG A 95 9.37 15.46 8.27
C ARG A 95 8.33 16.13 9.19
N GLY A 96 7.78 15.38 10.15
CA GLY A 96 6.78 15.86 11.10
C GLY A 96 5.34 15.86 10.56
N THR A 97 5.10 15.22 9.41
CA THR A 97 3.76 14.97 8.88
C THR A 97 3.49 13.47 8.88
N ASP A 98 2.34 13.07 9.42
CA ASP A 98 1.85 11.70 9.34
C ASP A 98 1.11 11.51 8.02
N TRP A 99 1.56 10.52 7.25
CA TRP A 99 0.99 10.19 5.95
C TRP A 99 0.28 8.85 6.00
N HIS A 100 -1.01 8.86 5.70
CA HIS A 100 -1.90 7.72 5.70
C HIS A 100 -1.97 7.10 4.30
N LEU A 101 -1.72 5.80 4.22
CA LEU A 101 -1.80 5.04 2.98
C LEU A 101 -3.26 4.92 2.52
N LEU A 102 -3.53 5.32 1.28
CA LEU A 102 -4.87 5.27 0.68
C LEU A 102 -4.99 4.15 -0.35
N ALA A 103 -3.99 4.00 -1.22
CA ALA A 103 -4.11 3.16 -2.40
C ALA A 103 -2.74 2.62 -2.85
N LEU A 104 -2.76 1.47 -3.52
CA LEU A 104 -1.57 0.79 -4.04
C LEU A 104 -1.82 0.31 -5.47
N ARG A 105 -0.79 0.40 -6.29
CA ARG A 105 -0.72 -0.28 -7.59
C ARG A 105 0.57 -1.09 -7.67
N PRO A 106 0.50 -2.43 -7.68
CA PRO A 106 1.68 -3.29 -7.76
C PRO A 106 2.54 -3.04 -9.01
N GLU A 107 1.90 -2.77 -10.15
CA GLU A 107 2.54 -2.48 -11.43
C GLU A 107 2.38 -0.99 -11.78
N GLY A 108 3.27 -0.16 -11.24
CA GLY A 108 3.35 1.27 -11.54
C GLY A 108 3.65 1.56 -13.01
N LYS A 109 3.35 2.80 -13.43
CA LYS A 109 3.62 3.31 -14.77
C LYS A 109 4.43 4.59 -14.66
N ASP A 110 5.30 4.83 -15.63
CA ASP A 110 6.04 6.09 -15.72
C ASP A 110 5.21 7.20 -16.33
N GLY A 111 5.59 8.43 -15.98
CA GLY A 111 5.04 9.64 -16.56
C GLY A 111 3.56 9.82 -16.26
N VAL A 112 3.06 9.31 -15.13
CA VAL A 112 1.68 9.52 -14.69
C VAL A 112 1.60 10.53 -13.56
N VAL A 113 0.50 11.27 -13.50
CA VAL A 113 0.12 12.12 -12.37
C VAL A 113 -1.02 11.46 -11.60
N ILE A 114 -1.08 11.72 -10.30
CA ILE A 114 -2.08 11.14 -9.42
C ILE A 114 -3.16 12.19 -9.10
N SER A 115 -4.41 11.75 -9.10
CA SER A 115 -5.55 12.55 -8.67
C SER A 115 -6.42 11.71 -7.75
N CYS A 116 -6.54 12.13 -6.49
CA CYS A 116 -7.42 11.52 -5.51
C CYS A 116 -8.59 12.47 -5.23
N VAL A 117 -9.81 11.92 -5.21
CA VAL A 117 -11.02 12.70 -4.97
C VAL A 117 -11.94 11.92 -4.03
N PRO A 118 -12.48 12.55 -2.98
CA PRO A 118 -13.54 11.96 -2.17
C PRO A 118 -14.80 11.71 -3.00
N THR A 119 -15.44 10.56 -2.81
CA THR A 119 -16.69 10.22 -3.51
C THR A 119 -17.91 11.01 -2.96
N ASP A 120 -17.78 11.61 -1.78
CA ASP A 120 -18.83 12.38 -1.11
C ASP A 120 -19.06 13.78 -1.72
N GLY A 121 -18.24 14.19 -2.68
CA GLY A 121 -18.34 15.49 -3.38
C GLY A 121 -18.02 16.70 -2.50
N LYS A 122 -17.51 16.51 -1.29
CA LYS A 122 -17.10 17.60 -0.42
C LYS A 122 -15.70 18.05 -0.78
N ALA A 123 -15.45 19.36 -0.62
CA ALA A 123 -14.12 19.91 -0.75
C ALA A 123 -13.18 19.20 0.24
N ASP A 124 -11.99 18.87 -0.25
CA ASP A 124 -10.95 18.26 0.53
C ASP A 124 -9.78 19.23 0.69
N THR A 125 -9.23 19.30 1.90
CA THR A 125 -8.05 20.12 2.21
C THR A 125 -6.80 19.27 2.40
N ALA A 126 -6.94 17.95 2.32
CA ALA A 126 -5.83 17.04 2.47
C ALA A 126 -4.84 17.18 1.31
N LEU A 127 -3.56 17.11 1.64
CA LEU A 127 -2.48 16.94 0.69
C LEU A 127 -2.41 15.47 0.30
N TYR A 128 -2.04 15.25 -0.96
CA TYR A 128 -1.84 13.94 -1.54
C TYR A 128 -0.39 13.80 -1.99
N GLY A 129 0.16 12.63 -1.75
CA GLY A 129 1.52 12.28 -2.12
C GLY A 129 1.60 10.85 -2.61
N PHE A 130 2.76 10.50 -3.15
CA PHE A 130 3.04 9.15 -3.58
C PHE A 130 4.44 8.72 -3.20
N ALA A 131 4.64 7.43 -3.13
CA ALA A 131 5.98 6.85 -3.07
C ALA A 131 6.07 5.66 -4.01
N VAL A 132 7.27 5.47 -4.54
CA VAL A 132 7.62 4.32 -5.37
C VAL A 132 8.37 3.35 -4.48
N VAL A 133 7.84 2.13 -4.35
CA VAL A 133 8.34 1.13 -3.41
C VAL A 133 8.66 -0.16 -4.13
N ASP A 134 9.75 -0.79 -3.69
CA ASP A 134 10.17 -2.11 -4.14
C ASP A 134 9.49 -3.20 -3.31
N GLY A 135 9.09 -4.29 -3.97
CA GLY A 135 8.81 -5.56 -3.29
C GLY A 135 7.39 -5.79 -2.78
N PHE A 136 6.38 -5.10 -3.32
CA PHE A 136 4.99 -5.49 -3.07
C PHE A 136 4.44 -6.38 -4.20
N GLU A 137 4.62 -7.69 -4.05
CA GLU A 137 3.79 -8.68 -4.76
C GLU A 137 2.65 -9.09 -3.82
N SER A 138 1.41 -8.69 -4.12
CA SER A 138 0.24 -9.26 -3.45
C SER A 138 0.13 -10.73 -3.87
N ALA A 139 0.56 -11.63 -2.98
CA ALA A 139 0.37 -13.08 -3.13
C ALA A 139 -1.11 -13.47 -3.03
#